data_AF-A0A2V6GGA7-F1
#
_entry.id   AF-A0A2V6GGA7-F1
#
_cell.length_a   1.000
_cell.length_b   1.000
_cell.length_c   1.000
_cell.angle_alpha   90.00
_cell.angle_beta   90.00
_cell.angle_gamma   90.00
#
_symmetry.space_group_name_H-M   'P 1'
#
loop_
_entity.id
_entity.type
_entity.pdbx_description
1 polymer ?
#
loop_
_entity_poly.entity_id
_entity_poly.type
_entity_poly.pdbx_seq_one_letter_code
_entity_poly.pdbx_strand_id
1 'polypeptide(L)'
;MGGGAAQFVPVTKGGDRQDTRDLLLELRGNGFDIVRTRTDLEAVPAWRRPKLFGIFSNNDLAFANQVEERGQQPSLSDMVRRAIQLLQYNAGGYLLVVDAGLMRKAAEENN
;
A
#
# COMPACT_ATOMS: atom_id res chain seq x y z
N MET A 1 -3.28 2.20 1.39
CA MET A 1 -2.23 1.17 1.48
C MET A 1 -2.76 -0.06 0.75
N GLY A 2 -2.00 -0.65 -0.17
CA GLY A 2 -2.51 -1.76 -0.99
C GLY A 2 -1.56 -2.19 -2.10
N GLY A 3 -2.10 -2.82 -3.14
CA GLY A 3 -1.39 -3.13 -4.39
C GLY A 3 -1.62 -2.08 -5.49
N GLY A 4 -1.23 -2.41 -6.72
CA GLY A 4 -1.58 -1.68 -7.93
C GLY A 4 -0.52 -0.67 -8.41
N ALA A 5 0.77 -0.86 -8.08
CA ALA A 5 1.82 0.10 -8.42
C ALA A 5 1.92 0.39 -9.92
N ALA A 6 1.60 -0.58 -10.78
CA ALA A 6 1.65 -0.41 -12.24
C ALA A 6 0.74 0.73 -12.71
N GLN A 7 -0.41 0.95 -12.07
CA GLN A 7 -1.38 2.00 -12.43
C GLN A 7 -0.89 3.43 -12.14
N PHE A 8 0.21 3.58 -11.39
CA PHE A 8 0.78 4.86 -10.98
C PHE A 8 2.07 5.20 -11.75
N VAL A 9 2.55 4.30 -12.60
CA VAL A 9 3.84 4.42 -13.30
C VAL A 9 3.60 4.39 -14.82
N PRO A 10 4.32 5.17 -15.63
CA PRO A 10 4.11 5.18 -17.07
C PRO A 10 4.64 3.90 -17.72
N VAL A 11 4.09 3.58 -18.89
CA VAL A 11 4.51 2.42 -19.71
C VAL A 11 6.01 2.43 -20.00
N THR A 12 6.62 3.61 -20.15
CA THR A 12 8.06 3.78 -20.35
C THR A 12 8.92 3.36 -19.16
N LYS A 13 8.31 3.20 -17.98
CA LYS A 13 8.96 2.74 -16.73
C LYS A 13 8.38 1.41 -16.23
N GLY A 14 7.67 0.68 -17.09
CA GLY A 14 7.12 -0.63 -16.75
C GLY A 14 5.81 -0.62 -15.94
N GLY A 15 5.04 0.47 -16.02
CA GLY A 15 3.65 0.51 -15.52
C GLY A 15 2.62 0.54 -16.64
N ASP A 16 1.39 0.95 -16.31
CA ASP A 16 0.24 0.89 -17.21
C ASP A 16 -0.20 2.27 -17.73
N ARG A 17 0.40 3.35 -17.23
CA ARG A 17 -0.08 4.70 -17.60
C ARG A 17 0.37 5.10 -19.00
N GLN A 18 -0.60 5.51 -19.82
CA GLN A 18 -0.39 6.00 -21.18
C GLN A 18 -0.13 7.51 -21.25
N ASP A 19 -0.39 8.25 -20.17
CA ASP A 19 -0.25 9.72 -20.12
C ASP A 19 1.18 10.18 -19.79
N THR A 20 2.16 9.27 -19.82
CA THR A 20 3.59 9.50 -19.54
C THR A 20 3.93 9.99 -18.12
N ARG A 21 2.94 10.10 -17.23
CA ARG A 21 3.14 10.61 -15.86
C ARG A 21 3.58 9.52 -14.90
N ASP A 22 4.49 9.90 -14.01
CA ASP A 22 4.95 9.08 -12.88
C ASP A 22 4.33 9.62 -11.58
N LEU A 23 3.16 9.08 -11.23
CA LEU A 23 2.40 9.55 -10.08
C LEU A 23 3.08 9.20 -8.75
N LEU A 24 3.89 8.14 -8.70
CA LEU A 24 4.66 7.82 -7.49
C LEU A 24 5.73 8.89 -7.24
N LEU A 25 6.38 9.37 -8.30
CA LEU A 25 7.32 10.48 -8.23
C LEU A 25 6.63 11.79 -7.84
N GLU A 26 5.47 12.08 -8.43
CA GLU A 26 4.68 13.27 -8.08
C GLU A 26 4.21 13.25 -6.62
N LEU A 27 3.72 12.11 -6.12
CA LEU A 27 3.34 11.93 -4.71
C LEU A 27 4.53 12.19 -3.78
N ARG A 28 5.71 11.65 -4.12
CA ARG A 28 6.93 11.92 -3.36
C ARG A 28 7.28 13.41 -3.36
N GLY A 29 7.17 14.08 -4.50
CA GLY A 29 7.33 15.54 -4.62
C GLY A 29 6.34 16.34 -3.76
N ASN A 30 5.15 15.81 -3.53
CA ASN A 30 4.11 16.38 -2.66
C ASN A 30 4.27 16.03 -1.16
N GLY A 31 5.42 15.46 -0.78
CA GLY A 31 5.77 15.14 0.61
C GLY A 31 5.17 13.84 1.12
N PHE A 32 4.84 12.89 0.23
CA PHE A 32 4.43 11.55 0.64
C PHE A 32 5.65 10.62 0.81
N ASP A 33 5.64 9.87 1.91
CA ASP A 33 6.52 8.72 2.10
C ASP A 33 5.94 7.54 1.32
N ILE A 34 6.66 7.13 0.26
CA ILE A 34 6.29 5.98 -0.55
C ILE A 34 6.92 4.72 0.04
N VAL A 35 6.09 3.78 0.47
CA VAL A 35 6.50 2.57 1.17
C VAL A 35 6.17 1.36 0.30
N ARG A 36 7.15 0.49 0.03
CA ARG A 36 6.98 -0.63 -0.91
C ARG A 36 7.08 -2.01 -0.29
N THR A 37 7.61 -2.12 0.92
CA THR A 37 7.73 -3.41 1.62
C THR A 37 7.17 -3.35 3.03
N ARG A 38 6.96 -4.52 3.65
CA ARG A 38 6.65 -4.67 5.07
C ARG A 38 7.70 -3.97 5.94
N THR A 39 8.98 -4.17 5.63
CA THR A 39 10.09 -3.58 6.40
C THR A 39 10.08 -2.07 6.33
N ASP A 40 9.84 -1.51 5.13
CA ASP A 40 9.72 -0.05 4.97
C ASP A 40 8.55 0.49 5.81
N LEU A 41 7.43 -0.23 5.84
CA LEU A 41 6.23 0.18 6.59
C LEU A 41 6.49 0.23 8.10
N GLU A 42 7.21 -0.76 8.60
CA GLU A 42 7.60 -0.87 10.01
C GLU A 42 8.67 0.19 10.39
N ALA A 43 9.56 0.55 9.46
CA ALA A 43 10.61 1.54 9.68
C ALA A 43 10.10 2.99 9.77
N VAL A 44 8.87 3.26 9.34
CA VAL A 44 8.29 4.61 9.45
C VAL A 44 8.27 5.05 10.92
N PRO A 45 8.68 6.28 11.27
CA PRO A 45 8.61 6.73 12.66
C PRO A 45 7.16 6.94 13.10
N ALA A 46 6.71 6.20 14.13
CA ALA A 46 5.32 6.27 14.61
C ALA A 46 4.94 7.61 15.24
N TRP A 47 5.92 8.35 15.77
CA TRP A 47 5.73 9.64 16.45
C TRP A 47 5.54 10.81 15.46
N ARG A 48 5.68 10.57 14.15
CA ARG A 48 5.40 11.55 13.10
C ARG A 48 3.97 11.36 12.59
N ARG A 49 3.43 12.40 11.94
CA ARG A 49 2.21 12.34 11.13
C ARG A 49 2.58 12.35 9.63
N PRO A 50 3.26 11.30 9.10
CA PRO A 50 3.67 11.29 7.71
C PRO A 50 2.44 11.20 6.80
N LYS A 51 2.50 11.88 5.65
CA LYS A 51 1.63 11.54 4.53
C LYS A 51 2.20 10.27 3.93
N LEU A 52 1.59 9.12 4.21
CA LEU A 52 2.14 7.83 3.80
C LEU A 52 1.34 7.24 2.66
N PHE A 53 2.04 6.75 1.63
CA PHE A 53 1.45 6.00 0.53
C PHE A 53 2.12 4.63 0.44
N GLY A 54 1.48 3.61 1.02
CA GLY A 54 1.94 2.23 0.98
C GLY A 54 1.43 1.49 -0.25
N ILE A 55 2.33 1.03 -1.10
CA ILE A 55 2.02 0.29 -2.32
C ILE A 55 2.99 -0.89 -2.49
N PHE A 56 2.50 -2.10 -2.24
CA PHE A 56 3.36 -3.27 -1.95
C PHE A 56 3.43 -4.30 -3.08
N SER A 57 2.63 -4.13 -4.14
CA SER A 57 2.61 -5.00 -5.32
C SER A 57 2.39 -4.15 -6.57
N ASN A 58 2.90 -4.62 -7.72
CA ASN A 58 2.61 -4.00 -9.02
C ASN A 58 1.13 -4.19 -9.40
N ASN A 59 0.55 -5.33 -9.03
CA ASN A 59 -0.85 -5.68 -9.26
C ASN A 59 -1.56 -5.81 -7.90
N ASP A 60 -2.56 -6.69 -7.81
CA ASP A 60 -3.15 -7.07 -6.53
C ASP A 60 -2.09 -7.58 -5.53
N LEU A 61 -2.42 -7.49 -4.24
CA LEU A 61 -1.61 -8.11 -3.19
C LEU A 61 -1.69 -9.63 -3.31
N ALA A 62 -0.63 -10.30 -2.87
CA ALA A 62 -0.53 -11.76 -2.95
C ALA A 62 -1.52 -12.44 -1.99
N PHE A 63 -2.13 -13.52 -2.47
CA PHE A 63 -2.99 -14.38 -1.64
C PHE A 63 -2.18 -15.07 -0.54
N ALA A 64 -2.86 -15.59 0.49
CA ALA A 64 -2.19 -16.22 1.63
C ALA A 64 -1.35 -17.46 1.26
N ASN A 65 -1.69 -18.14 0.18
CA ASN A 65 -0.97 -19.29 -0.36
C ASN A 65 0.25 -18.94 -1.22
N GLN A 66 0.44 -17.67 -1.59
CA GLN A 66 1.56 -17.20 -2.42
C GLN A 66 2.75 -16.76 -1.53
N VAL A 67 3.40 -17.74 -0.88
CA VAL A 67 4.35 -17.53 0.22
C VAL A 67 5.56 -16.65 -0.16
N GLU A 68 6.12 -16.82 -1.36
CA GLU A 68 7.31 -16.06 -1.81
C GLU A 68 7.01 -14.57 -1.97
N GLU A 69 5.91 -14.22 -2.64
CA GLU A 69 5.48 -12.83 -2.85
C GLU A 69 4.98 -12.19 -1.54
N ARG A 70 4.34 -12.99 -0.68
CA ARG A 70 3.89 -12.59 0.67
C ARG A 70 5.03 -12.17 1.59
N GLY A 71 6.24 -12.73 1.43
CA GLY A 71 7.35 -12.48 2.34
C GLY A 71 7.72 -11.00 2.48
N GLN A 72 7.56 -10.22 1.41
CA GLN A 72 7.88 -8.79 1.40
C GLN A 72 6.63 -7.90 1.61
N GLN A 73 5.43 -8.46 1.48
CA GLN A 73 4.18 -7.71 1.58
C GLN A 73 3.64 -7.75 3.03
N PRO A 74 3.18 -6.62 3.58
CA PRO A 74 2.51 -6.64 4.88
C PRO A 74 1.16 -7.35 4.76
N SER A 75 0.77 -8.06 5.83
CA SER A 75 -0.59 -8.60 5.93
C SER A 75 -1.62 -7.47 6.12
N LEU A 76 -2.92 -7.78 5.95
CA LEU A 76 -3.98 -6.81 6.24
C LEU A 76 -3.93 -6.33 7.69
N SER A 77 -3.68 -7.23 8.63
CA SER A 77 -3.54 -6.88 10.05
C SER A 77 -2.31 -5.99 10.29
N ASP A 78 -1.18 -6.24 9.62
CA ASP A 78 -0.01 -5.36 9.69
C ASP A 78 -0.33 -3.95 9.17
N MET A 79 -1.00 -3.84 8.03
CA MET A 79 -1.42 -2.56 7.46
C MET A 79 -2.38 -1.80 8.40
N VAL A 80 -3.40 -2.48 8.93
CA VAL A 80 -4.39 -1.88 9.83
C VAL A 80 -3.73 -1.43 11.14
N ARG A 81 -2.91 -2.30 11.76
CA ARG A 81 -2.14 -1.96 12.96
C ARG A 81 -1.30 -0.72 12.73
N ARG A 82 -0.59 -0.65 11.60
CA ARG A 82 0.25 0.50 11.28
C ARG A 82 -0.54 1.77 11.02
N ALA A 83 -1.66 1.68 10.30
CA ALA A 83 -2.55 2.82 10.07
C ALA A 83 -3.01 3.43 11.39
N ILE A 84 -3.49 2.59 12.32
CA ILE A 84 -3.92 3.04 13.65
C ILE A 84 -2.77 3.70 14.41
N GLN A 85 -1.59 3.09 14.42
CA GLN A 85 -0.41 3.63 15.11
C GLN A 85 0.02 5.02 14.59
N LEU A 86 -0.16 5.29 13.30
CA LEU A 86 0.18 6.57 12.68
C LEU A 86 -0.94 7.61 12.85
N LEU A 87 -2.20 7.18 12.78
CA LEU A 87 -3.37 8.06 12.83
C LEU A 87 -3.78 8.44 14.26
N GLN A 88 -3.49 7.62 15.27
CA GLN A 88 -3.86 7.85 16.67
C GLN A 88 -3.37 9.18 17.25
N TYR A 89 -2.30 9.76 16.68
CA TYR A 89 -1.75 11.02 17.14
C TYR A 89 -2.52 12.25 16.64
N ASN A 90 -3.55 12.09 15.81
CA ASN A 90 -4.39 13.20 15.38
C ASN A 90 -5.45 13.54 16.44
N ALA A 91 -5.31 14.69 17.09
CA ALA A 91 -6.26 15.18 18.10
C ALA A 91 -7.68 15.41 17.54
N GLY A 92 -7.81 15.64 16.22
CA GLY A 92 -9.11 15.74 15.55
C GLY A 92 -9.77 14.38 15.24
N GLY A 93 -9.16 13.27 15.65
CA GLY A 93 -9.59 11.92 15.30
C GLY A 93 -9.17 11.50 13.89
N TYR A 94 -9.64 10.34 13.46
CA TYR A 94 -9.39 9.81 12.12
C TYR A 94 -10.55 8.93 11.65
N LEU A 95 -10.69 8.84 10.32
CA LEU A 95 -11.49 7.83 9.66
C LEU A 95 -10.53 6.82 9.02
N LEU A 96 -10.73 5.53 9.31
CA LEU A 96 -9.97 4.45 8.70
C LEU A 96 -10.91 3.55 7.92
N VAL A 97 -10.71 3.46 6.60
CA VAL A 97 -11.41 2.52 5.72
C VAL A 97 -10.49 1.33 5.47
N VAL A 98 -11.01 0.13 5.70
CA VAL A 98 -10.29 -1.14 5.51
C VAL A 98 -11.14 -2.00 4.59
N ASP A 99 -10.56 -2.44 3.48
CA ASP A 99 -11.21 -3.37 2.55
C ASP A 99 -10.40 -4.68 2.48
N ALA A 100 -11.12 -5.80 2.54
CA ALA A 100 -10.57 -7.15 2.43
C ALA A 100 -10.85 -7.74 1.04
N GLY A 101 -10.63 -6.94 -0.01
CA GLY A 101 -11.01 -7.27 -1.39
C GLY A 101 -10.45 -8.60 -1.93
N LEU A 102 -9.30 -9.06 -1.43
CA LEU A 102 -8.77 -10.39 -1.79
C LEU A 102 -9.63 -11.54 -1.29
N MET A 103 -10.24 -11.43 -0.10
CA MET A 103 -11.11 -12.48 0.42
C MET A 103 -12.36 -12.64 -0.44
N ARG A 104 -12.90 -11.51 -0.94
CA ARG A 104 -14.02 -11.51 -1.89
C ARG A 104 -13.62 -12.17 -3.21
N LYS A 105 -12.45 -11.82 -3.77
CA LYS A 105 -11.94 -12.43 -5.01
C LYS A 105 -11.76 -13.95 -4.89
N ALA A 106 -11.18 -14.43 -3.78
CA ALA A 106 -11.04 -15.86 -3.52
C ALA A 106 -12.41 -16.57 -3.49
N ALA A 107 -13.39 -15.98 -2.81
CA ALA A 107 -14.75 -16.52 -2.77
C ALA A 107 -15.43 -16.53 -4.15
N GLU A 108 -15.21 -15.51 -4.99
CA GLU A 108 -15.69 -15.47 -6.39
C GLU A 108 -15.05 -16.57 -7.25
N GLU A 109 -13.79 -16.91 -6.97
CA GLU A 109 -13.03 -17.95 -7.65
C GLU A 109 -13.29 -19.38 -7.10
N ASN A 110 -14.16 -19.52 -6.08
CA ASN A 110 -14.37 -20.77 -5.33
C ASN A 110 -13.08 -21.39 -4.78
N ASN A 111 -12.18 -20.55 -4.28
CA ASN A 111 -10.83 -20.92 -3.80
C ASN A 111 -10.67 -20.61 -2.30
#